data_AF-C7GII8-F1
#
_entry.id   AF-C7GII8-F1
#
_cell.length_a   1.000
_cell.length_b   1.000
_cell.length_c   1.000
_cell.angle_alpha   90.00
_cell.angle_beta   90.00
_cell.angle_gamma   90.00
#
_symmetry.space_group_name_H-M   'P 1'
#
loop_
_entity.id
_entity.type
_entity.pdbx_description
1 polymer ?
#
loop_
_entity_poly.entity_id
_entity_poly.type
_entity_poly.pdbx_seq_one_letter_code
_entity_poly.pdbx_strand_id
1 'polypeptide(L)'
;KKRDRGTASEDKQKELEFMNAMLSDRLALAQRRRFGSSSEKYADGYEQMDLFNEAEVNADMDTAEIEEEIVIPSHKRKKRTGKKEEDLSNFEVTETIEYKLTGEDRYC
;
A
#
# COMPACT_ATOMS: atom_id res chain seq x y z
N LYS A 1 58.87 -11.06 -3.04
CA LYS A 1 57.60 -11.17 -3.81
C LYS A 1 56.35 -11.61 -3.01
N LYS A 2 56.46 -12.24 -1.82
CA LYS A 2 55.29 -12.50 -0.95
C LYS A 2 54.99 -11.36 0.05
N ARG A 3 56.00 -10.59 0.47
CA ARG A 3 55.86 -9.49 1.45
C ARG A 3 55.13 -8.26 0.89
N ASP A 4 55.41 -7.89 -0.37
CA ASP A 4 54.81 -6.70 -1.01
C ASP A 4 53.29 -6.83 -1.29
N ARG A 5 52.76 -8.06 -1.29
CA ARG A 5 51.32 -8.30 -1.46
C ARG A 5 50.52 -8.09 -0.19
N GLY A 6 51.13 -8.29 0.99
CA GLY A 6 50.50 -8.04 2.29
C GLY A 6 50.29 -6.55 2.52
N THR A 7 51.33 -5.75 2.32
CA THR A 7 51.30 -4.29 2.52
C THR A 7 50.32 -3.60 1.58
N ALA A 8 50.28 -3.99 0.30
CA ALA A 8 49.33 -3.43 -0.66
C ALA A 8 47.86 -3.78 -0.33
N SER A 9 47.62 -4.88 0.38
CA SER A 9 46.27 -5.27 0.83
C SER A 9 45.88 -4.49 2.09
N GLU A 10 46.82 -4.30 3.01
CA GLU A 10 46.65 -3.47 4.20
C GLU A 10 46.43 -2.00 3.87
N ASP A 11 47.15 -1.46 2.89
CA ASP A 11 47.00 -0.07 2.43
C ASP A 11 45.62 0.16 1.79
N LYS A 12 45.16 -0.80 0.97
CA LYS A 12 43.78 -0.78 0.44
C LYS A 12 42.74 -0.86 1.55
N GLN A 13 43.00 -1.64 2.59
CA GLN A 13 42.08 -1.77 3.71
C GLN A 13 41.95 -0.45 4.48
N LYS A 14 43.06 0.23 4.74
CA LYS A 14 43.07 1.56 5.36
C LYS A 14 42.36 2.61 4.49
N GLU A 15 42.56 2.56 3.17
CA GLU A 15 41.89 3.45 2.24
C GLU A 15 40.37 3.23 2.24
N LEU A 16 39.93 1.97 2.24
CA LEU A 16 38.51 1.62 2.33
C LEU A 16 37.89 2.04 3.67
N GLU A 17 38.61 1.85 4.79
CA GLU A 17 38.18 2.29 6.11
C GLU A 17 38.04 3.82 6.17
N PHE A 18 39.00 4.56 5.61
CA PHE A 18 38.94 6.00 5.50
C PHE A 18 37.74 6.47 4.67
N MET A 19 37.53 5.86 3.50
CA MET A 19 36.38 6.17 2.65
C MET A 19 35.05 5.86 3.35
N ASN A 20 34.96 4.75 4.08
CA ASN A 20 33.77 4.40 4.85
C ASN A 20 33.49 5.42 5.97
N ALA A 21 34.52 5.89 6.67
CA ALA A 21 34.37 6.94 7.69
C ALA A 21 33.82 8.24 7.06
N MET A 22 34.41 8.69 5.95
CA MET A 22 33.97 9.89 5.23
C MET A 22 32.54 9.79 4.70
N LEU A 23 32.17 8.63 4.15
CA LEU A 23 30.81 8.38 3.67
C LEU A 23 29.80 8.34 4.82
N SER A 24 30.17 7.73 5.94
CA SER A 24 29.34 7.68 7.15
C SER A 24 29.08 9.07 7.72
N ASP A 25 30.10 9.92 7.81
CA ASP A 25 29.95 11.32 8.26
C ASP A 25 29.03 12.12 7.34
N ARG A 26 29.19 11.96 6.02
CA ARG A 26 28.33 12.63 5.04
C ARG A 26 26.87 12.18 5.17
N LEU A 27 26.65 10.89 5.42
CA LEU A 27 25.32 10.33 5.63
C LEU A 27 24.70 10.89 6.91
N ALA A 28 25.45 10.94 8.02
CA ALA A 28 25.00 11.51 9.27
C ALA A 28 24.62 13.00 9.13
N LEU A 29 25.41 13.78 8.39
CA LEU A 29 25.10 15.17 8.06
C LEU A 29 23.84 15.30 7.20
N ALA A 30 23.67 14.42 6.20
CA ALA A 30 22.49 14.41 5.34
C ALA A 30 21.22 14.05 6.12
N GLN A 31 21.29 13.06 7.02
CA GLN A 31 20.19 12.70 7.92
C GLN A 31 19.82 13.87 8.82
N ARG A 32 20.79 14.50 9.50
CA ARG A 32 20.55 15.70 10.34
C ARG A 32 19.94 16.89 9.59
N ARG A 33 20.24 17.03 8.29
CA ARG A 33 19.64 18.07 7.44
C ARG A 33 18.23 17.75 6.99
N ARG A 34 17.95 16.47 6.67
CA ARG A 34 16.63 16.03 6.19
C ARG A 34 15.64 15.83 7.33
N PHE A 35 16.12 15.39 8.48
CA PHE A 35 15.34 14.95 9.62
C PHE A 35 15.79 15.74 10.86
N GLY A 36 14.86 16.47 11.47
CA GLY A 36 15.08 17.13 12.76
C GLY A 36 14.98 16.12 13.92
N SER A 37 15.46 16.50 15.11
CA SER A 37 15.40 15.66 16.32
C SER A 37 13.99 15.21 16.72
N SER A 38 12.96 15.90 16.23
CA SER A 38 11.54 15.57 16.44
C SER A 38 10.96 14.58 15.41
N SER A 39 11.62 14.35 14.28
CA SER A 39 11.07 13.51 13.20
C SER A 39 11.23 12.00 13.43
N GLU A 40 12.06 11.59 14.38
CA GLU A 40 12.28 10.18 14.75
C GLU A 40 11.48 9.75 15.97
N LYS A 41 10.82 10.69 16.66
CA LYS A 41 10.07 10.40 17.87
C LYS A 41 8.58 10.32 17.57
N TYR A 42 8.03 9.12 17.64
CA TYR A 42 6.69 8.99 18.20
C TYR A 42 6.73 9.73 19.53
N ALA A 43 5.83 10.69 19.76
CA ALA A 43 5.75 11.32 21.06
C ALA A 43 5.64 10.20 22.10
N ASP A 44 6.47 10.24 23.14
CA ASP A 44 6.45 9.20 24.16
C ASP A 44 5.04 9.16 24.76
N GLY A 45 4.32 8.04 24.59
CA GLY A 45 2.89 7.92 24.90
C GLY A 45 1.92 8.15 23.72
N TYR A 46 2.39 8.23 22.47
CA TYR A 46 1.51 8.16 21.29
C TYR A 46 1.08 6.71 21.06
N GLU A 47 0.12 6.26 21.86
CA GLU A 47 -0.61 5.03 21.58
C GLU A 47 -1.54 5.25 20.39
N GLN A 48 -1.70 4.22 19.56
CA GLN A 48 -2.67 4.26 18.47
C GLN A 48 -4.05 4.47 19.08
N MET A 49 -4.76 5.51 18.63
CA MET A 49 -6.11 5.79 19.11
C MET A 49 -7.04 4.64 18.68
N ASP A 50 -7.72 4.04 19.65
CA ASP A 50 -8.69 2.95 19.46
C ASP A 50 -10.03 3.45 18.90
N LEU A 51 -9.98 4.17 17.77
CA LEU A 51 -11.15 4.82 17.14
C LEU A 51 -12.17 3.82 16.57
N PHE A 52 -11.77 2.56 16.35
CA PHE A 52 -12.58 1.55 15.67
C PHE A 52 -12.80 0.27 16.48
N ASN A 53 -12.47 0.28 17.78
CA ASN A 53 -12.61 -0.91 18.62
C ASN A 53 -14.00 -1.01 19.29
N GLU A 54 -14.98 -0.22 18.83
CA GLU A 54 -16.32 -0.16 19.43
C GLU A 54 -16.98 -1.54 19.50
N ALA A 55 -16.88 -2.36 18.45
CA ALA A 55 -17.48 -3.69 18.42
C ALA A 55 -16.87 -4.65 19.44
N GLU A 56 -15.55 -4.61 19.62
CA GLU A 56 -14.84 -5.49 20.56
C GLU A 56 -15.07 -5.06 22.02
N VAL A 57 -15.12 -3.75 22.28
CA VAL A 57 -15.41 -3.21 23.61
C VAL A 57 -16.84 -3.49 24.05
N ASN A 58 -17.79 -3.47 23.10
CA ASN A 58 -19.21 -3.72 23.36
C ASN A 58 -19.61 -5.18 23.13
N ALA A 59 -18.68 -6.07 22.75
CA ALA A 59 -18.95 -7.49 22.59
C ALA A 59 -19.19 -8.11 23.96
N ASP A 60 -20.45 -8.40 24.26
CA ASP A 60 -20.83 -9.12 25.47
C ASP A 60 -20.64 -10.62 25.21
N MET A 61 -19.55 -11.19 25.73
CA MET A 61 -19.15 -12.59 25.48
C MET A 61 -20.21 -13.61 25.95
N ASP A 62 -21.11 -13.19 26.83
CA ASP A 62 -22.19 -14.00 27.38
C ASP A 62 -23.53 -13.82 26.64
N THR A 63 -23.59 -12.92 25.65
CA THR A 63 -24.76 -12.83 24.76
C THR A 63 -24.76 -14.01 23.81
N ALA A 64 -25.74 -14.90 23.95
CA ALA A 64 -26.00 -15.93 22.97
C ALA A 64 -26.17 -15.24 21.60
N GLU A 65 -25.42 -15.68 20.60
CA GLU A 65 -25.62 -15.26 19.21
C GLU A 65 -27.07 -15.57 18.81
N ILE A 66 -27.94 -14.57 18.91
CA ILE A 66 -29.27 -14.64 18.35
C ILE A 66 -29.04 -14.49 16.86
N GLU A 67 -29.02 -15.60 16.13
CA GLU A 67 -29.16 -15.60 14.67
C GLU A 67 -30.54 -15.03 14.35
N GLU A 68 -30.64 -13.70 14.28
CA GLU A 68 -31.83 -13.04 13.78
C GLU A 68 -31.96 -13.43 12.31
N GLU A 69 -32.82 -14.39 12.01
CA GLU A 69 -33.16 -14.77 10.65
C GLU A 69 -33.84 -13.57 9.97
N ILE A 70 -33.05 -12.78 9.24
CA ILE A 70 -33.55 -11.64 8.48
C ILE A 70 -34.36 -12.19 7.30
N VAL A 71 -35.67 -12.35 7.51
CA VAL A 71 -36.61 -12.72 6.45
C VAL A 71 -36.78 -11.52 5.51
N ILE A 72 -36.02 -11.50 4.41
CA ILE A 72 -36.14 -10.48 3.37
C ILE A 72 -37.44 -10.74 2.57
N PRO A 73 -38.45 -9.86 2.61
CA PRO A 73 -39.67 -10.04 1.84
C PRO A 73 -39.37 -9.99 0.34
N SER A 74 -39.93 -10.93 -0.44
CA SER A 74 -39.73 -10.94 -1.89
C SER A 74 -40.38 -9.70 -2.54
N HIS A 75 -39.58 -8.71 -2.91
CA HIS A 75 -40.07 -7.54 -3.64
C HIS A 75 -39.91 -7.72 -5.15
N LYS A 76 -41.02 -7.64 -5.90
CA LYS A 76 -41.00 -7.60 -7.37
C LYS A 76 -41.02 -6.15 -7.86
N ARG A 77 -39.88 -5.65 -8.34
CA ARG A 77 -39.81 -4.31 -8.94
C ARG A 77 -40.53 -4.30 -10.29
N LYS A 78 -41.52 -3.42 -10.45
CA LYS A 78 -42.07 -3.08 -11.76
C LYS A 78 -40.98 -2.45 -12.62
N LYS A 79 -40.58 -3.12 -13.68
CA LYS A 79 -39.66 -2.57 -14.69
C LYS A 79 -40.51 -1.75 -15.67
N ARG A 80 -40.17 -0.49 -15.86
CA ARG A 80 -40.68 0.30 -17.00
C ARG A 80 -39.81 -0.07 -18.21
N THR A 81 -40.42 -0.65 -19.24
CA THR A 81 -39.77 -0.80 -20.56
C THR A 81 -39.51 0.59 -21.13
N GLY A 82 -38.39 0.78 -21.84
CA GLY A 82 -38.04 2.06 -22.47
C GLY A 82 -37.32 3.09 -21.61
N LYS A 83 -37.36 3.02 -20.26
CA LYS A 83 -36.64 3.99 -19.41
C LYS A 83 -35.13 4.05 -19.71
N LYS A 84 -34.51 2.89 -19.99
CA LYS A 84 -33.09 2.83 -20.33
C LYS A 84 -32.78 3.60 -21.63
N GLU A 85 -33.67 3.53 -22.62
CA GLU A 85 -33.50 4.22 -23.91
C GLU A 85 -33.75 5.72 -23.77
N GLU A 86 -34.76 6.11 -23.00
CA GLU A 86 -35.05 7.51 -22.64
C GLU A 86 -33.91 8.15 -21.85
N ASP A 87 -33.36 7.47 -20.84
CA ASP A 87 -32.22 7.97 -20.05
C ASP A 87 -30.95 8.10 -20.91
N LEU A 88 -30.81 7.30 -21.98
CA LEU A 88 -29.66 7.29 -22.87
C LEU A 88 -29.81 8.16 -24.13
N SER A 89 -30.99 8.73 -24.40
CA SER A 89 -31.25 9.51 -25.62
C SER A 89 -30.45 10.80 -25.71
N ASN A 90 -30.05 11.34 -24.56
CA ASN A 90 -29.25 12.58 -24.47
C ASN A 90 -27.74 12.33 -24.50
N PHE A 91 -27.31 11.06 -24.48
CA PHE A 91 -25.90 10.71 -24.60
C PHE A 91 -25.58 10.41 -26.07
N GLU A 92 -24.41 10.84 -26.51
CA GLU A 92 -23.90 10.47 -27.82
C GLU A 92 -23.75 8.95 -27.89
N VAL A 93 -24.26 8.34 -28.96
CA VAL A 93 -24.16 6.89 -29.18
C VAL A 93 -22.68 6.56 -29.29
N THR A 94 -22.13 5.91 -28.27
CA THR A 94 -20.73 5.52 -28.28
C THR A 94 -20.50 4.41 -29.30
N GLU A 95 -19.46 4.59 -30.12
CA GLU A 95 -19.06 3.63 -31.14
C GLU A 95 -18.78 2.28 -30.48
N THR A 96 -19.45 1.23 -30.98
CA THR A 96 -19.23 -0.13 -30.51
C THR A 96 -18.00 -0.67 -31.22
N ILE A 97 -16.85 -0.63 -30.56
CA ILE A 97 -15.58 -1.14 -31.10
C ILE A 97 -15.52 -2.65 -30.85
N GLU A 98 -15.66 -3.45 -31.89
CA GLU A 98 -15.42 -4.90 -31.82
C GLU A 98 -13.92 -5.19 -31.95
N TYR A 99 -13.29 -5.62 -30.86
CA TYR A 99 -11.90 -6.10 -30.91
C TYR A 99 -11.86 -7.61 -31.10
N LYS A 100 -11.30 -8.06 -32.23
CA LYS A 100 -11.02 -9.48 -32.49
C LYS A 100 -9.53 -9.71 -32.33
N LEU A 101 -9.17 -10.56 -31.38
CA LEU A 101 -7.78 -11.01 -31.19
C LEU A 101 -7.36 -11.83 -32.42
N THR A 102 -6.27 -11.46 -33.09
CA THR A 102 -5.78 -12.12 -34.31
C THR A 102 -4.39 -12.72 -34.09
N GLY A 103 -4.12 -13.88 -34.71
CA GLY A 103 -2.77 -14.45 -34.77
C GLY A 103 -2.23 -14.97 -33.43
N GLU A 104 -0.96 -14.63 -33.15
CA GLU A 104 -0.16 -15.12 -32.02
C GLU A 104 -0.69 -14.68 -30.66
N ASP A 105 -1.41 -13.56 -30.57
CA ASP A 105 -2.04 -13.07 -29.34
C ASP A 105 -3.11 -14.03 -28.77
N ARG A 106 -3.53 -15.04 -29.55
CA ARG A 106 -4.46 -16.10 -29.09
C ARG A 106 -3.80 -17.20 -28.28
N TYR A 107 -2.47 -17.26 -28.25
CA TYR A 107 -1.73 -18.30 -27.56
C TYR A 107 -0.96 -17.68 -26.40
N CYS A 108 -1.23 -18.18 -25.18
CA CYS A 108 -0.59 -17.73 -23.95
C CYS A 108 0.84 -18.25 -23.80
#